data_AF-A0A3M2D8Q3-F1
#
_entry.id   AF-A0A3M2D8Q3-F1
#
_cell.length_a   1.000
_cell.length_b   1.000
_cell.length_c   1.000
_cell.angle_alpha   90.00
_cell.angle_beta   90.00
_cell.angle_gamma   90.00
#
_symmetry.space_group_name_H-M   'P 1'
#
loop_
_entity.id
_entity.type
_entity.pdbx_description
1 polymer ?
#
loop_
_entity_poly.entity_id
_entity_poly.type
_entity_poly.pdbx_seq_one_letter_code
_entity_poly.pdbx_strand_id
1 'polypeptide(L)'
;MILTTSLDKTARLWRGPSGEPLATLSTDSEVLSGVLTAEGKKAAVGTRAGSLYLWPMEGGTPLRVAAHSAPIVQVVLSPDETRLLCLSEDGTASLWDWEGHALARLKGHTGALKAAAFSPDGQKIVTAASDSTLRVWEASTGQLLHTLTGHKGVPYAVQWSPTGRHILSIGTDQKALLWSGRTFLRLTEYSFPLHISFRPAFHPAGTHLAVPGPRGSVLLYPLLPDEQALIELAYEKHLRELTPAELRRFFLEDPRLDKELPKGQKLPRARIHTVQPGETLLSIARRYGVSVDQLRQLNRLTSDDIRAGDSLIITYTEE
;
A
#
# COMPACT_ATOMS: atom_id res chain seq x y z
N MET A 1 -18.91 11.75 -13.08
CA MET A 1 -20.07 10.83 -12.99
C MET A 1 -20.00 10.09 -11.67
N ILE A 2 -21.12 9.60 -11.15
CA ILE A 2 -21.18 8.82 -9.91
C ILE A 2 -21.78 7.45 -10.23
N LEU A 3 -21.11 6.38 -9.81
CA LEU A 3 -21.63 5.01 -9.86
C LEU A 3 -22.11 4.62 -8.47
N THR A 4 -23.36 4.15 -8.36
CA THR A 4 -23.89 3.55 -7.13
C THR A 4 -24.25 2.10 -7.38
N THR A 5 -23.88 1.22 -6.44
CA THR A 5 -24.22 -0.20 -6.46
C THR A 5 -25.22 -0.49 -5.36
N SER A 6 -26.17 -1.40 -5.61
CA SER A 6 -27.28 -1.64 -4.70
C SER A 6 -27.60 -3.14 -4.55
N LEU A 7 -28.14 -3.47 -3.38
CA LEU A 7 -28.66 -4.80 -3.07
C LEU A 7 -29.99 -5.10 -3.77
N ASP A 8 -30.60 -4.11 -4.45
CA ASP A 8 -31.78 -4.30 -5.30
C ASP A 8 -31.45 -4.91 -6.67
N LYS A 9 -30.23 -5.43 -6.85
CA LYS A 9 -29.71 -6.01 -8.10
C LYS A 9 -29.56 -4.98 -9.22
N THR A 10 -29.27 -3.73 -8.86
CA THR A 10 -28.96 -2.69 -9.83
C THR A 10 -27.66 -1.96 -9.53
N ALA A 11 -27.01 -1.52 -10.61
CA ALA A 11 -26.00 -0.48 -10.58
C ALA A 11 -26.54 0.73 -11.36
N ARG A 12 -26.41 1.93 -10.79
CA ARG A 12 -26.95 3.16 -11.37
C ARG A 12 -25.83 4.18 -11.58
N LEU A 13 -25.88 4.83 -12.73
CA LEU A 13 -24.99 5.92 -13.08
C LEU A 13 -25.75 7.24 -12.96
N TRP A 14 -25.08 8.22 -12.38
CA TRP A 14 -25.62 9.55 -12.16
C TRP A 14 -24.69 10.61 -12.75
N ARG A 15 -25.27 11.65 -13.32
CA ARG A 15 -24.56 12.88 -13.65
C ARG A 15 -24.24 13.59 -12.34
N GLY A 16 -22.96 13.81 -12.05
CA GLY A 16 -22.61 14.75 -10.97
C GLY A 16 -22.79 16.19 -11.45
N PRO A 17 -22.57 17.22 -10.63
CA PRO A 17 -23.23 17.52 -9.36
C PRO A 17 -24.78 17.58 -9.41
N SER A 18 -25.39 17.46 -10.60
CA SER A 18 -26.85 17.60 -10.77
C SER A 18 -27.66 16.46 -10.14
N GLY A 19 -27.07 15.27 -9.98
CA GLY A 19 -27.75 14.10 -9.43
C GLY A 19 -28.74 13.44 -10.41
N GLU A 20 -28.72 13.82 -11.68
CA GLU A 20 -29.62 13.27 -12.68
C GLU A 20 -29.27 11.80 -12.97
N PRO A 21 -30.25 10.88 -13.01
CA PRO A 21 -30.00 9.49 -13.40
C PRO A 21 -29.65 9.45 -14.89
N LEU A 22 -28.53 8.79 -15.22
CA LEU A 22 -28.06 8.63 -16.60
C LEU A 22 -28.43 7.26 -17.15
N ALA A 23 -28.18 6.21 -16.38
CA ALA A 23 -28.41 4.84 -16.82
C ALA A 23 -28.54 3.88 -15.63
N THR A 24 -29.23 2.76 -15.84
CA THR A 24 -29.37 1.69 -14.86
C THR A 24 -29.01 0.36 -15.52
N LEU A 25 -28.12 -0.40 -14.87
CA LEU A 25 -27.79 -1.76 -15.20
C LEU A 25 -28.50 -2.70 -14.22
N SER A 26 -29.32 -3.60 -14.72
CA SER A 26 -29.91 -4.69 -13.95
C SER A 26 -29.02 -5.93 -13.99
N THR A 27 -28.80 -6.54 -12.84
CA THR A 27 -27.95 -7.73 -12.67
C THR A 27 -28.77 -8.94 -12.20
N ASP A 28 -28.16 -10.12 -12.29
CA ASP A 28 -28.73 -11.38 -11.83
C ASP A 28 -28.89 -11.45 -10.29
N SER A 29 -28.01 -10.75 -9.57
CA SER A 29 -27.90 -10.74 -8.12
C SER A 29 -27.43 -9.37 -7.63
N GLU A 30 -27.49 -9.17 -6.32
CA GLU A 30 -27.11 -7.95 -5.61
C GLU A 30 -25.72 -7.46 -6.01
N VAL A 31 -25.59 -6.16 -6.25
CA VAL A 31 -24.32 -5.57 -6.65
C VAL A 31 -23.57 -5.12 -5.39
N LEU A 32 -22.42 -5.75 -5.13
CA LEU A 32 -21.65 -5.53 -3.90
C LEU A 32 -20.55 -4.49 -4.07
N SER A 33 -20.01 -4.36 -5.28
CA SER A 33 -18.92 -3.45 -5.58
C SER A 33 -18.94 -3.04 -7.04
N GLY A 34 -18.51 -1.81 -7.32
CA GLY A 34 -18.43 -1.28 -8.66
C GLY A 34 -17.31 -0.27 -8.80
N VAL A 35 -16.78 -0.17 -10.02
CA VAL A 35 -15.75 0.79 -10.42
C VAL A 35 -16.16 1.47 -11.71
N LEU A 36 -15.71 2.71 -11.86
CA LEU A 36 -15.94 3.55 -13.04
C LEU A 36 -14.57 4.09 -13.47
N THR A 37 -14.25 3.98 -14.76
CA THR A 37 -13.05 4.63 -15.35
C THR A 37 -13.07 6.13 -15.12
N ALA A 38 -11.93 6.82 -15.07
CA ALA A 38 -11.85 8.25 -14.80
C ALA A 38 -12.68 9.09 -15.79
N GLU A 39 -12.66 8.73 -17.08
CA GLU A 39 -13.48 9.39 -18.11
C GLU A 39 -14.97 9.00 -18.04
N GLY A 40 -15.29 7.97 -17.25
CA GLY A 40 -16.62 7.38 -17.08
C GLY A 40 -17.22 6.75 -18.32
N LYS A 41 -16.38 6.28 -19.24
CA LYS A 41 -16.79 5.55 -20.45
C LYS A 41 -17.11 4.08 -20.19
N LYS A 42 -16.50 3.48 -19.17
CA LYS A 42 -16.72 2.08 -18.80
C LYS A 42 -16.92 1.95 -17.28
N ALA A 43 -17.80 1.05 -16.87
CA ALA A 43 -17.92 0.62 -15.49
C ALA A 43 -17.85 -0.90 -15.39
N ALA A 44 -17.36 -1.40 -14.27
CA ALA A 44 -17.44 -2.83 -13.96
C ALA A 44 -18.08 -3.02 -12.60
N VAL A 45 -18.95 -4.02 -12.46
CA VAL A 45 -19.61 -4.32 -11.20
C VAL A 45 -19.59 -5.81 -10.89
N GLY A 46 -19.34 -6.13 -9.63
CA GLY A 46 -19.31 -7.50 -9.11
C GLY A 46 -20.58 -7.80 -8.31
N THR A 47 -21.13 -8.99 -8.50
CA THR A 47 -22.38 -9.40 -7.84
C THR A 47 -22.16 -10.43 -6.74
N ARG A 48 -23.17 -10.59 -5.87
CA ARG A 48 -23.22 -11.64 -4.85
C ARG A 48 -23.25 -13.05 -5.46
N ALA A 49 -23.75 -13.22 -6.68
CA ALA A 49 -23.71 -14.50 -7.40
C ALA A 49 -22.33 -14.84 -8.00
N GLY A 50 -21.33 -13.98 -7.87
CA GLY A 50 -20.00 -14.21 -8.44
C GLY A 50 -19.85 -13.77 -9.91
N SER A 51 -20.84 -13.05 -10.43
CA SER A 51 -20.83 -12.51 -11.80
C SER A 51 -20.12 -11.16 -11.85
N LEU A 52 -19.25 -10.97 -12.85
CA LEU A 52 -18.70 -9.68 -13.24
C LEU A 52 -19.47 -9.14 -14.43
N TYR A 53 -19.97 -7.90 -14.32
CA TYR A 53 -20.57 -7.18 -15.43
C TYR A 53 -19.63 -6.09 -15.91
N LEU A 54 -19.37 -6.06 -17.21
CA LEU A 54 -18.58 -5.07 -17.92
C LEU A 54 -19.53 -4.19 -18.71
N TRP A 55 -19.62 -2.93 -18.31
CA TRP A 55 -20.65 -1.99 -18.75
C TRP A 55 -20.04 -0.85 -19.57
N PRO A 56 -20.11 -0.92 -20.91
CA PRO A 56 -19.78 0.21 -21.78
C PRO A 56 -20.90 1.26 -21.74
N MET A 57 -20.56 2.52 -21.48
CA MET A 57 -21.55 3.59 -21.30
C MET A 57 -22.05 4.19 -22.62
N GLU A 58 -21.26 4.12 -23.69
CA GLU A 58 -21.59 4.67 -25.01
C GLU A 58 -22.34 3.65 -25.88
N GLY A 59 -23.53 3.20 -25.42
CA GLY A 59 -24.47 2.42 -26.24
C GLY A 59 -24.09 0.96 -26.50
N GLY A 60 -23.06 0.43 -25.85
CA GLY A 60 -22.72 -1.00 -25.91
C GLY A 60 -23.61 -1.85 -24.99
N THR A 61 -23.80 -3.11 -25.34
CA THR A 61 -24.46 -4.07 -24.46
C THR A 61 -23.53 -4.49 -23.32
N PRO A 62 -23.97 -4.43 -22.04
CA PRO A 62 -23.19 -4.94 -20.93
C PRO A 62 -22.86 -6.42 -21.12
N LEU A 63 -21.60 -6.79 -20.93
CA LEU A 63 -21.13 -8.16 -20.97
C LEU A 63 -21.15 -8.74 -19.56
N ARG A 64 -21.72 -9.94 -19.39
CA ARG A 64 -21.69 -10.69 -18.13
C ARG A 64 -20.71 -11.85 -18.23
N VAL A 65 -19.82 -11.96 -17.26
CA VAL A 65 -18.86 -13.05 -17.12
C VAL A 65 -19.05 -13.73 -15.76
N ALA A 66 -19.09 -15.06 -15.76
CA ALA A 66 -19.10 -15.84 -14.53
C ALA A 66 -17.67 -15.96 -13.99
N ALA A 67 -17.23 -14.98 -13.19
CA ALA A 67 -15.84 -14.91 -12.74
C ALA A 67 -15.55 -15.84 -11.56
N HIS A 68 -16.50 -15.97 -10.63
CA HIS A 68 -16.35 -16.75 -9.40
C HIS A 68 -17.62 -17.54 -9.07
N SER A 69 -17.47 -18.59 -8.26
CA SER A 69 -18.59 -19.40 -7.74
C SER A 69 -19.14 -18.88 -6.41
N ALA A 70 -18.52 -17.85 -5.85
CA ALA A 70 -18.90 -17.19 -4.60
C ALA A 70 -18.92 -15.66 -4.80
N PRO A 71 -19.51 -14.89 -3.87
CA PRO A 71 -19.68 -13.45 -4.01
C PRO A 71 -18.40 -12.72 -4.40
N ILE A 72 -18.49 -11.78 -5.35
CA ILE A 72 -17.42 -10.81 -5.62
C ILE A 72 -17.58 -9.67 -4.63
N VAL A 73 -16.68 -9.60 -3.65
CA VAL A 73 -16.72 -8.60 -2.57
C VAL A 73 -16.15 -7.26 -2.98
N GLN A 74 -15.27 -7.25 -3.97
CA GLN A 74 -14.64 -6.03 -4.45
C GLN A 74 -14.21 -6.17 -5.92
N VAL A 75 -14.44 -5.11 -6.70
CA VAL A 75 -13.84 -4.90 -8.02
C VAL A 75 -12.87 -3.72 -7.91
N VAL A 76 -11.69 -3.83 -8.54
CA VAL A 76 -10.64 -2.81 -8.50
C VAL A 76 -10.08 -2.59 -9.91
N LEU A 77 -9.90 -1.33 -10.31
CA LEU A 77 -9.20 -0.99 -11.55
C LEU A 77 -7.69 -1.00 -11.34
N SER A 78 -6.94 -1.44 -12.35
CA SER A 78 -5.52 -1.14 -12.44
C SER A 78 -5.29 0.37 -12.62
N PRO A 79 -4.09 0.90 -12.29
CA PRO A 79 -3.79 2.32 -12.41
C PRO A 79 -3.92 2.87 -13.84
N ASP A 80 -3.65 2.03 -14.83
CA ASP A 80 -3.83 2.32 -16.26
C ASP A 80 -5.28 2.11 -16.76
N GLU A 81 -6.18 1.69 -15.87
CA GLU A 81 -7.60 1.38 -16.13
C GLU A 81 -7.85 0.31 -17.20
N THR A 82 -6.83 -0.46 -17.59
CA THR A 82 -6.94 -1.49 -18.62
C THR A 82 -7.39 -2.85 -18.08
N ARG A 83 -7.20 -3.09 -16.78
CA ARG A 83 -7.45 -4.38 -16.13
C ARG A 83 -8.36 -4.23 -14.91
N LEU A 84 -9.11 -5.29 -14.66
CA LEU A 84 -10.07 -5.40 -13.56
C LEU A 84 -9.70 -6.56 -12.66
N LEU A 85 -9.50 -6.28 -11.38
CA LEU A 85 -9.29 -7.29 -10.36
C LEU A 85 -10.61 -7.55 -9.62
N CYS A 86 -11.05 -8.80 -9.62
CA CYS A 86 -12.21 -9.26 -8.87
C CYS A 86 -11.75 -10.09 -7.67
N LEU A 87 -12.27 -9.75 -6.49
CA LEU A 87 -12.00 -10.44 -5.24
C LEU A 87 -13.22 -11.24 -4.84
N SER A 88 -13.03 -12.52 -4.49
CA SER A 88 -14.14 -13.37 -4.10
C SER A 88 -14.01 -13.97 -2.70
N GLU A 89 -15.17 -14.29 -2.11
CA GLU A 89 -15.25 -15.08 -0.89
C GLU A 89 -14.79 -16.54 -1.09
N ASP A 90 -14.60 -16.99 -2.34
CA ASP A 90 -14.00 -18.31 -2.63
C ASP A 90 -12.49 -18.40 -2.31
N GLY A 91 -11.89 -17.30 -1.82
CA GLY A 91 -10.48 -17.21 -1.45
C GLY A 91 -9.55 -17.01 -2.65
N THR A 92 -10.10 -16.74 -3.84
CA THR A 92 -9.33 -16.44 -5.04
C THR A 92 -9.65 -15.05 -5.57
N ALA A 93 -8.69 -14.46 -6.26
CA ALA A 93 -8.90 -13.27 -7.07
C ALA A 93 -8.69 -13.60 -8.55
N SER A 94 -9.39 -12.91 -9.42
CA SER A 94 -9.27 -13.05 -10.88
C SER A 94 -9.05 -11.71 -11.53
N LEU A 95 -8.23 -11.70 -12.59
CA LEU A 95 -7.87 -10.51 -13.36
C LEU A 95 -8.48 -10.61 -14.75
N TRP A 96 -9.09 -9.53 -15.23
CA TRP A 96 -9.84 -9.48 -16.48
C TRP A 96 -9.51 -8.24 -17.30
N ASP A 97 -9.68 -8.31 -18.61
CA ASP A 97 -9.78 -7.14 -19.48
C ASP A 97 -11.25 -6.68 -19.64
N TRP A 98 -11.46 -5.65 -20.45
CA TRP A 98 -12.80 -5.08 -20.70
C TRP A 98 -13.61 -5.85 -21.74
N GLU A 99 -12.96 -6.77 -22.44
CA GLU A 99 -13.52 -7.66 -23.45
C GLU A 99 -14.02 -8.98 -22.80
N GLY A 100 -13.71 -9.19 -21.51
CA GLY A 100 -14.16 -10.33 -20.72
C GLY A 100 -13.20 -11.51 -20.74
N HIS A 101 -11.96 -11.34 -21.20
CA HIS A 101 -10.94 -12.38 -21.14
C HIS A 101 -10.30 -12.42 -19.75
N ALA A 102 -10.12 -13.62 -19.23
CA ALA A 102 -9.36 -13.85 -18.01
C ALA A 102 -7.86 -13.71 -18.30
N LEU A 103 -7.20 -12.79 -17.61
CA LEU A 103 -5.77 -12.53 -17.73
C LEU A 103 -4.95 -13.36 -16.73
N ALA A 104 -5.44 -13.51 -15.50
CA ALA A 104 -4.76 -14.28 -14.45
C ALA A 104 -5.74 -14.71 -13.35
N ARG A 105 -5.36 -15.74 -12.57
CA ARG A 105 -6.08 -16.15 -11.35
C ARG A 105 -5.12 -16.33 -10.19
N LEU A 106 -5.34 -15.57 -9.13
CA LEU A 106 -4.53 -15.54 -7.92
C LEU A 106 -5.10 -16.57 -6.94
N LYS A 107 -4.42 -17.72 -6.81
CA LYS A 107 -4.82 -18.84 -5.95
C LYS A 107 -3.80 -19.04 -4.84
N GLY A 108 -4.28 -19.27 -3.62
CA GLY A 108 -3.42 -19.69 -2.51
C GLY A 108 -3.90 -19.27 -1.13
N HIS A 109 -4.77 -18.27 -1.02
CA HIS A 109 -5.44 -17.97 0.25
C HIS A 109 -6.36 -19.12 0.65
N THR A 110 -6.45 -19.41 1.94
CA THR A 110 -7.31 -20.47 2.50
C THR A 110 -8.59 -19.92 3.12
N GLY A 111 -8.82 -18.61 3.00
CA GLY A 111 -9.99 -17.91 3.50
C GLY A 111 -10.48 -16.88 2.49
N ALA A 112 -11.69 -16.37 2.72
CA ALA A 112 -12.33 -15.37 1.87
C ALA A 112 -11.46 -14.12 1.73
N LEU A 113 -11.30 -13.61 0.51
CA LEU A 113 -10.63 -12.34 0.30
C LEU A 113 -11.46 -11.19 0.89
N LYS A 114 -10.77 -10.18 1.43
CA LYS A 114 -11.40 -9.02 2.08
C LYS A 114 -11.00 -7.70 1.44
N ALA A 115 -9.77 -7.58 0.94
CA ALA A 115 -9.31 -6.39 0.25
C ALA A 115 -8.17 -6.71 -0.72
N ALA A 116 -8.01 -5.88 -1.73
CA ALA A 116 -6.80 -5.83 -2.54
C ALA A 116 -6.53 -4.45 -3.08
N ALA A 117 -5.30 -4.25 -3.52
CA ALA A 117 -4.86 -3.05 -4.22
C ALA A 117 -3.76 -3.39 -5.24
N PHE A 118 -3.77 -2.69 -6.37
CA PHE A 118 -2.62 -2.63 -7.26
C PHE A 118 -1.53 -1.74 -6.68
N SER A 119 -0.27 -2.07 -6.99
CA SER A 119 0.81 -1.10 -6.90
C SER A 119 0.58 0.04 -7.89
N PRO A 120 1.13 1.25 -7.66
CA PRO A 120 0.90 2.40 -8.54
C PRO A 120 1.41 2.22 -9.97
N ASP A 121 2.43 1.38 -10.17
CA ASP A 121 2.95 0.98 -11.49
C ASP A 121 2.13 -0.15 -12.15
N GLY A 122 1.12 -0.67 -11.46
CA GLY A 122 0.26 -1.76 -11.92
C GLY A 122 0.94 -3.13 -12.02
N GLN A 123 2.20 -3.27 -11.61
CA GLN A 123 2.98 -4.51 -11.80
C GLN A 123 2.73 -5.54 -10.70
N LYS A 124 2.26 -5.10 -9.52
CA LYS A 124 1.99 -5.97 -8.39
C LYS A 124 0.57 -5.81 -7.89
N ILE A 125 0.06 -6.86 -7.29
CA ILE A 125 -1.21 -6.86 -6.56
C ILE A 125 -0.91 -7.31 -5.14
N VAL A 126 -1.52 -6.67 -4.15
CA VAL A 126 -1.59 -7.20 -2.78
C VAL A 126 -3.02 -7.60 -2.48
N THR A 127 -3.23 -8.81 -1.95
CA THR A 127 -4.52 -9.31 -1.48
C THR A 127 -4.46 -9.54 0.03
N ALA A 128 -5.56 -9.33 0.73
CA ALA A 128 -5.75 -9.60 2.16
C ALA A 128 -6.97 -10.52 2.33
N ALA A 129 -6.87 -11.50 3.23
CA ALA A 129 -7.89 -12.53 3.38
C ALA A 129 -8.19 -12.90 4.83
N SER A 130 -9.28 -13.64 5.05
CA SER A 130 -9.66 -14.13 6.37
C SER A 130 -8.76 -15.23 6.93
N ASP A 131 -7.73 -15.65 6.20
CA ASP A 131 -6.65 -16.52 6.70
C ASP A 131 -5.57 -15.74 7.50
N SER A 132 -5.85 -14.47 7.81
CA SER A 132 -4.98 -13.56 8.55
C SER A 132 -3.67 -13.19 7.83
N THR A 133 -3.56 -13.50 6.54
CA THR A 133 -2.39 -13.17 5.72
C THR A 133 -2.69 -12.12 4.66
N LEU A 134 -1.64 -11.44 4.22
CA LEU A 134 -1.63 -10.78 2.93
C LEU A 134 -0.74 -11.55 1.96
N ARG A 135 -1.01 -11.44 0.67
CA ARG A 135 -0.18 -12.02 -0.39
C ARG A 135 0.11 -11.00 -1.46
N VAL A 136 1.35 -10.99 -1.93
CA VAL A 136 1.80 -10.12 -3.02
C VAL A 136 2.01 -10.98 -4.26
N TRP A 137 1.46 -10.52 -5.36
CA TRP A 137 1.43 -11.23 -6.64
C TRP A 137 2.04 -10.38 -7.73
N GLU A 138 2.65 -11.02 -8.71
CA GLU A 138 2.96 -10.40 -9.99
C GLU A 138 1.68 -10.29 -10.82
N ALA A 139 1.34 -9.08 -11.26
CA ALA A 139 0.05 -8.80 -11.89
C ALA A 139 -0.08 -9.34 -13.31
N SER A 140 1.04 -9.55 -14.01
CA SER A 140 1.05 -10.06 -15.39
C SER A 140 0.84 -11.57 -15.46
N THR A 141 1.44 -12.32 -14.52
CA THR A 141 1.42 -13.79 -14.51
C THR A 141 0.48 -14.38 -13.46
N GLY A 142 0.14 -13.61 -12.43
CA GLY A 142 -0.56 -14.09 -11.25
C GLY A 142 0.33 -14.92 -10.31
N GLN A 143 1.64 -14.91 -10.50
CA GLN A 143 2.58 -15.63 -9.63
C GLN A 143 2.61 -15.02 -8.22
N LEU A 144 2.61 -15.88 -7.19
CA LEU A 144 2.83 -15.46 -5.81
C LEU A 144 4.29 -15.07 -5.61
N LEU A 145 4.55 -13.82 -5.22
CA LEU A 145 5.88 -13.30 -4.91
C LEU A 145 6.21 -13.38 -3.42
N HIS A 146 5.24 -13.05 -2.57
CA HIS A 146 5.45 -13.06 -1.12
C HIS A 146 4.16 -13.27 -0.33
N THR A 147 4.29 -13.78 0.90
CA THR A 147 3.20 -13.89 1.87
C THR A 147 3.57 -13.08 3.10
N LEU A 148 2.74 -12.09 3.45
CA LEU A 148 2.95 -11.19 4.58
C LEU A 148 2.18 -11.73 5.78
N THR A 149 2.92 -12.14 6.82
CA THR A 149 2.36 -12.66 8.07
C THR A 149 2.62 -11.67 9.20
N GLY A 150 1.67 -11.53 10.13
CA GLY A 150 1.82 -10.65 11.29
C GLY A 150 0.51 -10.22 11.92
N HIS A 151 -0.58 -10.16 11.14
CA HIS A 151 -1.90 -9.95 11.71
C HIS A 151 -2.35 -11.18 12.51
N LYS A 152 -2.90 -10.94 13.69
CA LYS A 152 -3.53 -11.97 14.54
C LYS A 152 -5.03 -12.11 14.30
N GLY A 153 -5.58 -11.20 13.50
CA GLY A 153 -6.97 -11.17 13.07
C GLY A 153 -7.07 -11.02 11.57
N VAL A 154 -8.29 -10.84 11.05
CA VAL A 154 -8.54 -10.76 9.62
C VAL A 154 -8.11 -9.39 9.10
N PRO A 155 -7.10 -9.29 8.20
CA PRO A 155 -6.83 -8.05 7.47
C PRO A 155 -8.00 -7.76 6.54
N TYR A 156 -8.70 -6.65 6.78
CA TYR A 156 -9.90 -6.27 6.03
C TYR A 156 -9.67 -5.07 5.11
N ALA A 157 -8.52 -4.41 5.21
CA ALA A 157 -8.13 -3.32 4.33
C ALA A 157 -6.64 -3.41 3.98
N VAL A 158 -6.31 -3.08 2.73
CA VAL A 158 -4.93 -2.96 2.27
C VAL A 158 -4.83 -1.84 1.23
N GLN A 159 -3.73 -1.10 1.24
CA GLN A 159 -3.46 -0.04 0.27
C GLN A 159 -1.96 0.06 -0.02
N TRP A 160 -1.61 0.36 -1.27
CA TRP A 160 -0.28 0.82 -1.62
C TRP A 160 -0.16 2.32 -1.42
N SER A 161 1.02 2.80 -1.00
CA SER A 161 1.30 4.22 -1.07
C SER A 161 1.31 4.68 -2.54
N PRO A 162 0.92 5.93 -2.85
CA PRO A 162 0.96 6.46 -4.22
C PRO A 162 2.35 6.38 -4.87
N THR A 163 3.40 6.36 -4.05
CA THR A 163 4.81 6.22 -4.47
C THR A 163 5.25 4.77 -4.67
N GLY A 164 4.43 3.78 -4.28
CA GLY A 164 4.77 2.35 -4.32
C GLY A 164 5.78 1.89 -3.27
N ARG A 165 6.27 2.80 -2.42
CA ARG A 165 7.29 2.51 -1.40
C ARG A 165 6.75 1.71 -0.23
N HIS A 166 5.47 1.83 0.07
CA HIS A 166 4.87 1.21 1.23
C HIS A 166 3.59 0.47 0.88
N ILE A 167 3.30 -0.56 1.66
CA ILE A 167 1.98 -1.19 1.73
C ILE A 167 1.50 -0.99 3.16
N LEU A 168 0.23 -0.68 3.32
CA LEU A 168 -0.43 -0.62 4.61
C LEU A 168 -1.55 -1.62 4.66
N SER A 169 -1.63 -2.39 5.74
CA SER A 169 -2.74 -3.28 6.03
C SER A 169 -3.37 -2.96 7.37
N ILE A 170 -4.67 -3.16 7.50
CA ILE A 170 -5.41 -3.01 8.76
C ILE A 170 -6.25 -4.27 9.00
N GLY A 171 -6.20 -4.77 10.23
CA GLY A 171 -6.91 -5.99 10.64
C GLY A 171 -7.85 -5.83 11.83
N THR A 172 -8.68 -6.85 12.03
CA THR A 172 -9.60 -6.95 13.18
C THR A 172 -8.87 -7.10 14.52
N ASP A 173 -7.56 -7.34 14.47
CA ASP A 173 -6.64 -7.32 15.62
C ASP A 173 -6.32 -5.91 16.12
N GLN A 174 -6.98 -4.89 15.56
CA GLN A 174 -6.80 -3.48 15.92
C GLN A 174 -5.37 -2.98 15.65
N LYS A 175 -4.70 -3.62 14.68
CA LYS A 175 -3.38 -3.23 14.23
C LYS A 175 -3.43 -2.72 12.81
N ALA A 176 -2.60 -1.73 12.54
CA ALA A 176 -2.19 -1.34 11.20
C ALA A 176 -0.72 -1.72 11.03
N LEU A 177 -0.40 -2.51 10.01
CA LEU A 177 0.96 -2.95 9.71
C LEU A 177 1.45 -2.23 8.46
N LEU A 178 2.60 -1.57 8.57
CA LEU A 178 3.28 -0.94 7.45
C LEU A 178 4.36 -1.89 6.93
N TRP A 179 4.43 -2.07 5.63
CA TRP A 179 5.36 -2.96 4.95
C TRP A 179 6.14 -2.21 3.88
N SER A 180 7.35 -2.66 3.58
CA SER A 180 8.10 -2.17 2.42
C SER A 180 7.44 -2.66 1.12
N GLY A 181 7.18 -1.77 0.18
CA GLY A 181 6.67 -2.14 -1.15
C GLY A 181 7.71 -2.84 -2.04
N ARG A 182 8.99 -2.80 -1.65
CA ARG A 182 10.10 -3.43 -2.37
C ARG A 182 10.48 -4.79 -1.79
N THR A 183 10.76 -4.84 -0.48
CA THR A 183 11.23 -6.06 0.20
C THR A 183 10.12 -6.84 0.88
N PHE A 184 8.95 -6.22 1.06
CA PHE A 184 7.80 -6.80 1.75
C PHE A 184 8.01 -7.13 3.23
N LEU A 185 9.11 -6.64 3.82
CA LEU A 185 9.34 -6.72 5.25
C LEU A 185 8.42 -5.76 5.99
N ARG A 186 7.95 -6.19 7.16
CA ARG A 186 7.16 -5.38 8.08
C ARG A 186 8.02 -4.29 8.71
N LEU A 187 7.75 -3.04 8.41
CA LEU A 187 8.46 -1.86 8.88
C LEU A 187 8.07 -1.51 10.31
N THR A 188 6.77 -1.39 10.55
CA THR A 188 6.25 -0.97 11.85
C THR A 188 4.80 -1.42 12.02
N GLU A 189 4.32 -1.35 13.26
CA GLU A 189 2.94 -1.61 13.63
C GLU A 189 2.38 -0.47 14.47
N TYR A 190 1.14 -0.10 14.18
CA TYR A 190 0.38 0.87 14.93
C TYR A 190 -0.80 0.15 15.58
N SER A 191 -1.00 0.36 16.87
CA SER A 191 -2.15 -0.17 17.60
C SER A 191 -3.14 0.96 17.88
N PHE A 192 -4.42 0.70 17.70
CA PHE A 192 -5.47 1.68 17.96
C PHE A 192 -6.60 1.03 18.79
N PRO A 193 -7.28 1.80 19.65
CA PRO A 193 -8.14 1.22 20.70
C PRO A 193 -9.55 0.83 20.23
N LEU A 194 -9.90 0.98 18.95
CA LEU A 194 -11.27 0.77 18.46
C LEU A 194 -11.33 -0.11 17.22
N HIS A 195 -12.32 -1.00 17.19
CA HIS A 195 -12.66 -1.82 16.03
C HIS A 195 -13.56 -1.02 15.07
N ILE A 196 -12.98 -0.11 14.29
CA ILE A 196 -13.71 0.62 13.25
C ILE A 196 -13.29 0.06 11.90
N SER A 197 -14.24 -0.49 11.14
CA SER A 197 -14.01 -0.88 9.74
C SER A 197 -13.70 0.37 8.92
N PHE A 198 -12.42 0.66 8.72
CA PHE A 198 -11.94 1.85 8.03
C PHE A 198 -11.09 1.49 6.81
N ARG A 199 -11.17 2.30 5.76
CA ARG A 199 -10.21 2.24 4.66
C ARG A 199 -9.11 3.25 4.93
N PRO A 200 -7.86 2.83 5.17
CA PRO A 200 -6.77 3.78 5.37
C PRO A 200 -6.60 4.68 4.16
N ALA A 201 -6.01 5.86 4.41
CA ALA A 201 -5.64 6.76 3.34
C ALA A 201 -4.20 7.23 3.53
N PHE A 202 -3.39 7.02 2.50
CA PHE A 202 -2.14 7.76 2.36
C PHE A 202 -2.42 9.19 1.92
N HIS A 203 -1.67 10.14 2.48
CA HIS A 203 -1.54 11.46 1.88
C HIS A 203 -1.00 11.30 0.43
N PRO A 204 -1.47 12.09 -0.57
CA PRO A 204 -1.04 11.93 -1.97
C PRO A 204 0.48 11.96 -2.18
N ALA A 205 1.19 12.77 -1.38
CA ALA A 205 2.66 12.83 -1.42
C ALA A 205 3.37 11.65 -0.73
N GLY A 206 2.64 10.73 -0.09
CA GLY A 206 3.18 9.57 0.62
C GLY A 206 3.89 9.90 1.94
N THR A 207 3.69 11.10 2.49
CA THR A 207 4.40 11.62 3.68
C THR A 207 3.69 11.31 5.00
N HIS A 208 2.38 11.10 4.96
CA HIS A 208 1.57 10.85 6.14
C HIS A 208 0.57 9.73 5.86
N LEU A 209 0.28 9.00 6.91
CA LEU A 209 -0.77 8.02 6.96
C LEU A 209 -1.90 8.55 7.85
N ALA A 210 -3.12 8.64 7.29
CA ALA A 210 -4.32 8.87 8.08
C ALA A 210 -4.93 7.52 8.52
N VAL A 211 -5.04 7.33 9.83
CA VAL A 211 -5.81 6.22 10.44
C VAL A 211 -6.81 6.77 11.47
N PRO A 212 -7.88 6.03 11.80
CA PRO A 212 -8.83 6.46 12.81
C PRO A 212 -8.18 6.55 14.19
N GLY A 213 -8.57 7.59 14.93
CA GLY A 213 -8.25 7.77 16.34
C GLY A 213 -9.47 7.60 17.25
N PRO A 214 -9.26 7.67 18.57
CA PRO A 214 -10.35 7.61 19.54
C PRO A 214 -11.39 8.72 19.30
N ARG A 215 -12.67 8.42 19.56
CA ARG A 215 -13.78 9.39 19.54
C ARG A 215 -13.98 10.13 18.20
N GLY A 216 -13.73 9.44 17.08
CA GLY A 216 -13.94 10.02 15.74
C GLY A 216 -12.83 10.95 15.28
N SER A 217 -11.68 10.98 15.96
CA SER A 217 -10.49 11.68 15.48
C SER A 217 -9.82 10.93 14.31
N VAL A 218 -8.99 11.63 13.54
CA VAL A 218 -8.07 11.03 12.57
C VAL A 218 -6.66 11.27 13.09
N LEU A 219 -5.92 10.18 13.31
CA LEU A 219 -4.50 10.23 13.64
C LEU A 219 -3.70 10.30 12.34
N LEU A 220 -2.90 11.35 12.21
CA LEU A 220 -1.91 11.48 11.15
C LEU A 220 -0.57 10.98 11.67
N TYR A 221 -0.14 9.84 11.14
CA TYR A 221 1.18 9.31 11.40
C TYR A 221 2.13 9.80 10.31
N PRO A 222 3.18 10.58 10.64
CA PRO A 222 4.22 10.88 9.67
C PRO A 222 4.89 9.57 9.29
N LEU A 223 4.93 9.30 7.99
CA LEU A 223 5.75 8.24 7.42
C LEU A 223 7.14 8.86 7.32
N LEU A 224 8.05 8.47 8.23
CA LEU A 224 9.41 8.95 8.20
C LEU A 224 9.99 8.68 6.80
N PRO A 225 10.61 9.67 6.14
CA PRO A 225 11.24 9.50 4.82
C PRO A 225 12.29 8.37 4.77
N ASP A 226 12.80 7.93 5.94
CA ASP A 226 14.11 7.27 6.06
C ASP A 226 14.10 5.83 6.61
N GLU A 227 12.97 5.25 7.04
CA GLU A 227 12.96 3.83 7.45
C GLU A 227 13.33 2.90 6.28
N GLN A 228 12.89 3.24 5.06
CA GLN A 228 13.24 2.54 3.84
C GLN A 228 14.73 2.69 3.50
N ALA A 229 15.34 3.86 3.76
CA ALA A 229 16.77 4.09 3.52
C ALA A 229 17.67 3.36 4.54
N LEU A 230 17.26 3.31 5.81
CA LEU A 230 17.95 2.52 6.85
C LEU A 230 17.87 1.02 6.58
N ILE A 231 16.74 0.53 6.05
CA ILE A 231 16.57 -0.87 5.65
C ILE A 231 17.33 -1.18 4.35
N GLU A 232 17.36 -0.26 3.37
CA GLU A 232 18.19 -0.38 2.17
C GLU A 232 19.68 -0.43 2.52
N LEU A 233 20.13 0.42 3.45
CA LEU A 233 21.50 0.41 3.97
C LEU A 233 21.82 -0.91 4.71
N ALA A 234 20.91 -1.40 5.55
CA ALA A 234 21.08 -2.68 6.24
C ALA A 234 21.15 -3.87 5.27
N TYR A 235 20.34 -3.84 4.21
CA TYR A 235 20.31 -4.89 3.20
C TYR A 235 21.57 -4.87 2.30
N GLU A 236 22.02 -3.68 1.87
CA GLU A 236 23.29 -3.49 1.15
C GLU A 236 24.51 -3.90 1.99
N LYS A 237 24.45 -3.70 3.31
CA LYS A 237 25.52 -4.08 4.25
C LYS A 237 25.40 -5.52 4.77
N HIS A 238 24.48 -6.34 4.23
CA HIS A 238 24.24 -7.73 4.61
C HIS A 238 23.84 -7.97 6.08
N LEU A 239 23.25 -6.96 6.75
CA LEU A 239 22.72 -7.07 8.12
C LEU A 239 21.33 -7.74 8.14
N ARG A 240 21.23 -8.94 7.55
CA ARG A 240 19.97 -9.66 7.27
C ARG A 240 19.23 -10.18 8.50
N GLU A 241 19.81 -10.04 9.68
CA GLU A 241 19.29 -10.62 10.93
C GLU A 241 18.50 -9.61 11.79
N LEU A 242 18.55 -8.33 11.46
CA LEU A 242 17.91 -7.29 12.28
C LEU A 242 16.48 -6.99 11.80
N THR A 243 15.53 -7.04 12.73
CA THR A 243 14.16 -6.57 12.52
C THR A 243 14.14 -5.04 12.35
N PRO A 244 13.13 -4.43 11.69
CA PRO A 244 13.06 -2.98 11.56
C PRO A 244 13.01 -2.21 12.89
N ALA A 245 12.47 -2.79 13.97
CA ALA A 245 12.54 -2.24 15.31
C ALA A 245 13.97 -2.30 15.90
N GLU A 246 14.71 -3.37 15.62
CA GLU A 246 16.13 -3.47 15.95
C GLU A 246 16.97 -2.54 15.08
N LEU A 247 16.69 -2.36 13.80
CA LEU A 247 17.33 -1.37 12.94
C LEU A 247 17.07 0.05 13.44
N ARG A 248 15.85 0.34 13.88
CA ARG A 248 15.48 1.60 14.53
C ARG A 248 16.30 1.83 15.79
N ARG A 249 16.44 0.82 16.65
CA ARG A 249 17.25 0.88 17.89
C ARG A 249 18.77 0.90 17.64
N PHE A 250 19.21 0.18 16.62
CA PHE A 250 20.60 0.00 16.16
C PHE A 250 21.14 1.29 15.56
N PHE A 251 20.32 2.00 14.77
CA PHE A 251 20.74 3.27 14.17
C PHE A 251 20.48 4.47 15.10
N LEU A 252 19.44 4.46 15.93
CA LEU A 252 19.03 5.66 16.67
C LEU A 252 19.38 5.71 18.17
N GLU A 253 19.56 4.58 18.90
CA GLU A 253 19.39 4.66 20.38
C GLU A 253 20.28 3.80 21.32
N ASP A 254 21.15 2.85 20.93
CA ASP A 254 21.86 2.01 21.93
C ASP A 254 23.42 1.97 21.85
N PRO A 255 24.14 2.74 22.70
CA PRO A 255 25.61 2.72 22.82
C PRO A 255 26.21 1.41 23.38
N ARG A 256 25.41 0.43 23.81
CA ARG A 256 25.90 -0.79 24.45
C ARG A 256 26.35 -1.87 23.47
N LEU A 257 25.93 -1.79 22.20
CA LEU A 257 26.28 -2.74 21.14
C LEU A 257 27.77 -2.70 20.75
N ASP A 258 28.47 -1.59 21.00
CA ASP A 258 29.93 -1.49 20.79
C ASP A 258 30.73 -2.46 21.69
N LYS A 259 30.12 -2.96 22.77
CA LYS A 259 30.75 -3.93 23.69
C LYS A 259 30.58 -5.39 23.27
N GLU A 260 29.67 -5.66 22.35
CA GLU A 260 29.41 -7.02 21.83
C GLU A 260 30.16 -7.31 20.52
N LEU A 261 30.83 -6.29 19.96
CA LEU A 261 31.64 -6.42 18.76
C LEU A 261 33.06 -6.92 19.06
N PRO A 262 33.70 -7.63 18.10
CA PRO A 262 35.13 -7.94 18.17
C PRO A 262 35.97 -6.67 18.37
N LYS A 263 36.97 -6.72 19.26
CA LYS A 263 37.83 -5.57 19.58
C LYS A 263 38.40 -4.93 18.31
N GLY A 264 38.09 -3.66 18.11
CA GLY A 264 38.61 -2.84 17.00
C GLY A 264 37.60 -2.56 15.88
N GLN A 265 36.40 -3.15 15.91
CA GLN A 265 35.30 -2.74 15.04
C GLN A 265 34.43 -1.68 15.72
N LYS A 266 34.22 -0.56 15.02
CA LYS A 266 33.23 0.45 15.37
C LYS A 266 32.16 0.48 14.30
N LEU A 267 30.89 0.50 14.71
CA LEU A 267 29.78 0.53 13.76
C LEU A 267 29.53 1.96 13.26
N PRO A 268 29.21 2.13 11.96
CA PRO A 268 28.68 3.40 11.46
C PRO A 268 27.29 3.63 12.05
N ARG A 269 27.12 4.76 12.75
CA ARG A 269 25.83 5.24 13.28
C ARG A 269 25.12 6.08 12.22
N ALA A 270 23.80 6.23 12.33
CA ALA A 270 23.03 7.10 11.44
C ALA A 270 22.05 7.95 12.23
N ARG A 271 21.97 9.25 11.96
CA ARG A 271 20.96 10.12 12.57
C ARG A 271 20.23 10.96 11.53
N ILE A 272 18.98 11.30 11.83
CA ILE A 272 18.18 12.24 11.05
C ILE A 272 18.48 13.65 11.53
N HIS A 273 18.85 14.53 10.61
CA HIS A 273 19.11 15.92 10.88
C HIS A 273 18.10 16.80 10.15
N THR A 274 17.33 17.55 10.92
CA THR A 274 16.46 18.59 10.39
C THR A 274 17.29 19.83 10.07
N VAL A 275 17.30 20.20 8.79
CA VAL A 275 18.02 21.36 8.24
C VAL A 275 17.47 22.63 8.89
N GLN A 276 18.34 23.38 9.54
CA GLN A 276 18.00 24.66 10.17
C GLN A 276 18.08 25.82 9.16
N PRO A 277 17.39 26.95 9.40
CA PRO A 277 17.52 28.13 8.57
C PRO A 277 18.98 28.55 8.40
N GLY A 278 19.44 28.66 7.15
CA GLY A 278 20.82 29.05 6.81
C GLY A 278 21.84 27.91 6.77
N GLU A 279 21.45 26.67 7.05
CA GLU A 279 22.34 25.52 6.89
C GLU A 279 22.52 25.13 5.42
N THR A 280 23.76 24.77 5.09
CA THR A 280 24.13 24.21 3.78
C THR A 280 24.59 22.77 3.94
N LEU A 281 24.52 21.98 2.88
CA LEU A 281 25.06 20.61 2.85
C LEU A 281 26.51 20.56 3.31
N LEU A 282 27.32 21.56 2.96
CA LEU A 282 28.71 21.66 3.41
C LEU A 282 28.82 21.90 4.92
N SER A 283 28.01 22.79 5.49
CA SER A 283 28.01 23.03 6.94
C SER A 283 27.57 21.81 7.74
N ILE A 284 26.62 21.06 7.19
CA ILE A 284 26.11 19.81 7.78
C ILE A 284 27.20 18.73 7.64
N ALA A 285 27.82 18.58 6.47
CA ALA A 285 28.91 17.64 6.25
C ALA A 285 30.05 17.83 7.29
N ARG A 286 30.48 19.07 7.49
CA ARG A 286 31.52 19.42 8.47
C ARG A 286 31.13 19.12 9.91
N ARG A 287 29.89 19.43 10.31
CA ARG A 287 29.42 19.20 11.68
C ARG A 287 29.49 17.71 12.07
N TYR A 288 29.39 16.82 11.09
CA TYR A 288 29.31 15.39 11.31
C TYR A 288 30.55 14.62 10.84
N GLY A 289 31.57 15.32 10.35
CA GLY A 289 32.79 14.68 9.86
C GLY A 289 32.58 13.79 8.62
N VAL A 290 31.58 14.10 7.78
CA VAL A 290 31.28 13.36 6.55
C VAL A 290 31.57 14.22 5.32
N SER A 291 31.70 13.60 4.15
CA SER A 291 31.80 14.33 2.88
C SER A 291 30.43 14.77 2.35
N VAL A 292 30.41 15.85 1.56
CA VAL A 292 29.18 16.30 0.88
C VAL A 292 28.69 15.25 -0.11
N ASP A 293 29.58 14.54 -0.80
CA ASP A 293 29.19 13.49 -1.75
C ASP A 293 28.57 12.28 -1.04
N GLN A 294 29.04 11.92 0.16
CA GLN A 294 28.36 10.92 0.99
C GLN A 294 26.95 11.37 1.38
N LEU A 295 26.76 12.64 1.79
CA LEU A 295 25.43 13.16 2.06
C LEU A 295 24.54 13.15 0.82
N ARG A 296 25.06 13.53 -0.35
CA ARG A 296 24.31 13.50 -1.62
C ARG A 296 23.89 12.08 -2.00
N GLN A 297 24.82 11.13 -1.96
CA GLN A 297 24.54 9.74 -2.30
C GLN A 297 23.52 9.13 -1.33
N LEU A 298 23.73 9.31 -0.03
CA LEU A 298 22.89 8.74 1.02
C LEU A 298 21.46 9.32 0.99
N ASN A 299 21.33 10.62 0.71
CA ASN A 299 20.04 11.31 0.66
C ASN A 299 19.46 11.42 -0.76
N ARG A 300 20.13 10.82 -1.76
CA ARG A 300 19.77 10.87 -3.20
C ARG A 300 19.50 12.29 -3.70
N LEU A 301 20.32 13.24 -3.26
CA LEU A 301 20.20 14.64 -3.64
C LEU A 301 20.75 14.83 -5.06
N THR A 302 19.97 15.50 -5.90
CA THR A 302 20.34 15.84 -7.29
C THR A 302 21.01 17.21 -7.41
N SER A 303 20.94 18.03 -6.36
CA SER A 303 21.67 19.30 -6.21
C SER A 303 22.00 19.56 -4.73
N ASP A 304 22.75 20.64 -4.46
CA ASP A 304 23.06 21.07 -3.10
C ASP A 304 21.95 21.90 -2.43
N ASP A 305 20.81 22.03 -3.10
CA ASP A 305 19.71 22.87 -2.63
C ASP A 305 18.94 22.13 -1.54
N ILE A 306 19.22 22.48 -0.28
CA ILE A 306 18.47 22.03 0.90
C ILE A 306 17.72 23.22 1.51
N ARG A 307 16.51 22.96 2.02
CA ARG A 307 15.65 23.97 2.64
C ARG A 307 15.52 23.72 4.13
N ALA A 308 15.28 24.80 4.88
CA ALA A 308 14.96 24.70 6.29
C ALA A 308 13.72 23.82 6.48
N GLY A 309 13.81 22.83 7.37
CA GLY A 309 12.80 21.81 7.59
C GLY A 309 13.01 20.50 6.81
N ASP A 310 13.91 20.46 5.84
CA ASP A 310 14.28 19.21 5.17
C ASP A 310 14.96 18.26 6.17
N SER A 311 14.78 16.95 5.97
CA SER A 311 15.41 15.91 6.80
C SER A 311 16.50 15.23 6.00
N LEU A 312 17.72 15.20 6.55
CA LEU A 312 18.87 14.50 5.98
C LEU A 312 19.29 13.34 6.89
N ILE A 313 19.49 12.17 6.31
CA ILE A 313 20.19 11.04 6.93
C ILE A 313 21.68 11.33 6.91
N ILE A 314 22.32 11.13 8.05
CA ILE A 314 23.77 11.32 8.17
C ILE A 314 24.36 10.09 8.85
N THR A 315 25.22 9.38 8.12
CA THR A 315 26.00 8.26 8.68
C THR A 315 27.34 8.75 9.20
N TYR A 316 27.66 8.51 10.47
CA TYR A 316 28.92 8.92 11.09
C TYR A 316 29.52 7.79 11.91
N THR A 317 30.84 7.76 12.04
CA THR A 317 31.54 6.87 12.96
C THR A 317 31.96 7.68 14.17
N GLU A 318 31.55 7.29 15.38
CA GLU A 318 32.05 7.95 16.60
C GLU A 318 33.53 7.59 16.81
N GLU A 319 34.37 8.62 16.97
CA GLU A 319 35.78 8.49 17.38
C GLU A 319 35.96 7.92 18.79
#